data_AF-A0A1Q5SFQ0-F1
#
_entry.id   AF-A0A1Q5SFQ0-F1
#
_cell.length_a   1.000
_cell.length_b   1.000
_cell.length_c   1.000
_cell.angle_alpha   90.00
_cell.angle_beta   90.00
_cell.angle_gamma   90.00
#
_symmetry.space_group_name_H-M   'P 1'
#
loop_
_entity.id
_entity.type
_entity.pdbx_description
1 polymer ?
#
loop_
_entity_poly.entity_id
_entity_poly.type
_entity_poly.pdbx_seq_one_letter_code
_entity_poly.pdbx_strand_id
1 'polypeptide(L)'
;MAQVPNWRTKLIENYPNLLHPPEGQPEAAASYISCEEGWHDLLARLCVRMQAALQRGETIRILQIKKKSATLRVYWRGDVTPLTIARIHEATAVAEARSACTCEVCGTEGEPYNLGGACITRCATHARGELVPAPPGPENVHLVRVATPGRDRVVARRYDREADRFADEDPTGLESKRRETIVTENWRVDLMLTHPRLFEIVQDDPKSSFGYPNCAEEWRDALEELCISIETALGQNETFKYFKITQRLGVPWIEWDGEVSGDTVAKIDEASRLFGAFVLRSSRLDGREKPLR
;
A
#
# COMPACT_ATOMS: atom_id res chain seq x y z
N MET A 1 40.30 5.97 -16.08
CA MET A 1 39.54 6.96 -15.30
C MET A 1 38.69 6.18 -14.31
N ALA A 2 38.92 6.34 -13.00
CA ALA A 2 38.10 5.66 -12.00
C ALA A 2 36.66 6.17 -12.10
N GLN A 3 35.72 5.25 -12.33
CA GLN A 3 34.30 5.56 -12.44
C GLN A 3 33.83 6.04 -11.06
N VAL A 4 33.26 7.25 -10.98
CA VAL A 4 32.71 7.76 -9.72
C VAL A 4 31.64 6.77 -9.25
N PRO A 5 31.75 6.20 -8.03
CA PRO A 5 30.80 5.17 -7.60
C PRO A 5 29.38 5.74 -7.55
N ASN A 6 28.47 5.11 -8.29
CA ASN A 6 27.03 5.39 -8.27
C ASN A 6 26.53 5.32 -6.83
N TRP A 7 25.67 6.26 -6.40
CA TRP A 7 25.14 6.27 -5.03
C TRP A 7 24.47 4.94 -4.64
N ARG A 8 23.91 4.21 -5.61
CA ARG A 8 23.35 2.86 -5.38
C ARG A 8 24.42 1.87 -4.95
N THR A 9 25.59 1.90 -5.60
CA THR A 9 26.74 1.06 -5.24
C THR A 9 27.20 1.35 -3.81
N LYS A 10 27.33 2.63 -3.46
CA LYS A 10 27.68 3.03 -2.08
C LYS A 10 26.66 2.54 -1.05
N LEU A 11 25.36 2.60 -1.37
CA LEU A 11 24.31 2.09 -0.49
C LEU A 11 24.47 0.57 -0.28
N ILE A 12 24.75 -0.18 -1.34
CA ILE A 12 24.96 -1.64 -1.30
C ILE A 12 26.21 -1.99 -0.48
N GLU A 13 27.30 -1.27 -0.66
CA GLU A 13 28.55 -1.44 0.09
C GLU A 13 28.38 -1.14 1.58
N ASN A 14 27.54 -0.16 1.93
CA ASN A 14 27.27 0.20 3.32
C ASN A 14 26.31 -0.79 4.02
N TYR A 15 25.44 -1.46 3.27
CA TYR A 15 24.42 -2.38 3.82
C TYR A 15 24.42 -3.77 3.15
N PRO A 16 25.58 -4.47 3.09
CA PRO A 16 25.72 -5.71 2.35
C PRO A 16 24.85 -6.84 2.94
N ASN A 17 24.64 -6.83 4.26
CA ASN A 17 23.79 -7.81 4.95
C ASN A 17 22.30 -7.66 4.66
N LEU A 18 21.86 -6.52 4.13
CA LEU A 18 20.47 -6.30 3.72
C LEU A 18 20.30 -6.51 2.22
N LEU A 19 21.23 -6.00 1.41
CA LEU A 19 21.11 -5.96 -0.04
C LEU A 19 21.73 -7.18 -0.74
N HIS A 20 22.53 -7.99 -0.02
CA HIS A 20 23.13 -9.25 -0.48
C HIS A 20 23.68 -9.17 -1.91
N PRO A 21 24.69 -8.31 -2.17
CA PRO A 21 25.29 -8.25 -3.49
C PRO A 21 25.89 -9.61 -3.88
N PRO A 22 25.77 -10.04 -5.14
CA PRO A 22 26.50 -11.20 -5.65
C PRO A 22 28.02 -11.01 -5.40
N GLU A 23 28.70 -12.11 -5.07
CA GLU A 23 30.12 -12.09 -4.72
C GLU A 23 30.95 -11.46 -5.85
N GLY A 24 31.72 -10.42 -5.52
CA GLY A 24 32.55 -9.68 -6.47
C GLY A 24 31.80 -8.80 -7.47
N GLN A 25 30.48 -8.64 -7.38
CA GLN A 25 29.67 -7.83 -8.31
C GLN A 25 28.60 -6.96 -7.60
N PRO A 26 29.01 -5.95 -6.81
CA PRO A 26 28.06 -5.05 -6.13
C PRO A 26 27.14 -4.28 -7.09
N GLU A 27 27.61 -3.97 -8.29
CA GLU A 27 26.83 -3.33 -9.35
C GLU A 27 25.62 -4.16 -9.82
N ALA A 28 25.69 -5.50 -9.74
CA ALA A 28 24.57 -6.36 -10.11
C ALA A 28 23.37 -6.16 -9.16
N ALA A 29 23.61 -5.86 -7.89
CA ALA A 29 22.57 -5.54 -6.91
C ALA A 29 22.00 -4.13 -7.06
N ALA A 30 22.64 -3.23 -7.83
CA ALA A 30 22.07 -1.91 -8.11
C ALA A 30 20.75 -2.01 -8.88
N SER A 31 20.54 -3.09 -9.64
CA SER A 31 19.28 -3.40 -10.32
C SER A 31 18.09 -3.60 -9.36
N TYR A 32 18.36 -3.88 -8.08
CA TYR A 32 17.31 -3.99 -7.07
C TYR A 32 16.71 -2.63 -6.70
N ILE A 33 17.36 -1.51 -7.05
CA ILE A 33 16.96 -0.16 -6.64
C ILE A 33 16.56 0.66 -7.87
N SER A 34 15.25 0.73 -8.11
CA SER A 34 14.63 1.55 -9.17
C SER A 34 14.01 2.82 -8.59
N CYS A 35 14.85 3.62 -7.95
CA CYS A 35 14.53 4.94 -7.39
C CYS A 35 15.53 5.97 -7.88
N GLU A 36 15.19 7.26 -7.83
CA GLU A 36 16.07 8.36 -8.21
C GLU A 36 16.98 8.79 -7.04
N GLU A 37 18.04 9.55 -7.34
CA GLU A 37 19.09 9.93 -6.38
C GLU A 37 18.60 10.76 -5.20
N GLY A 38 17.55 11.58 -5.38
CA GLY A 38 16.96 12.36 -4.30
C GLY A 38 16.43 11.51 -3.14
N TRP A 39 16.22 10.21 -3.37
CA TRP A 39 15.82 9.26 -2.31
C TRP A 39 17.01 8.56 -1.65
N HIS A 40 18.25 8.85 -2.00
CA HIS A 40 19.42 8.19 -1.40
C HIS A 40 19.44 8.27 0.13
N ASP A 41 19.22 9.47 0.70
CA ASP A 41 19.23 9.66 2.16
C ASP A 41 18.10 8.88 2.87
N LEU A 42 16.88 8.88 2.31
CA LEU A 42 15.77 8.12 2.92
C LEU A 42 15.99 6.62 2.85
N LEU A 43 16.62 6.12 1.78
CA LEU A 43 16.98 4.71 1.65
C LEU A 43 18.07 4.30 2.64
N ALA A 44 19.06 5.17 2.89
CA ALA A 44 20.07 4.94 3.92
C ALA A 44 19.43 4.84 5.31
N ARG A 45 18.51 5.77 5.66
CA ARG A 45 17.77 5.73 6.94
C ARG A 45 16.90 4.48 7.07
N LEU A 46 16.24 4.06 6.00
CA LEU A 46 15.49 2.80 5.97
C LEU A 46 16.41 1.62 6.31
N CYS A 47 17.58 1.53 5.67
CA CYS A 47 18.53 0.45 5.93
C CYS A 47 19.00 0.42 7.39
N VAL A 48 19.32 1.58 7.97
CA VAL A 48 19.66 1.70 9.41
C VAL A 48 18.52 1.19 10.30
N ARG A 49 17.28 1.61 10.04
CA ARG A 49 16.11 1.16 10.81
C ARG A 49 15.88 -0.34 10.69
N MET A 50 16.01 -0.89 9.49
CA MET A 50 15.86 -2.33 9.26
C MET A 50 16.97 -3.12 9.98
N GLN A 51 18.23 -2.68 9.95
CA GLN A 51 19.30 -3.33 10.71
C GLN A 51 19.07 -3.27 12.22
N ALA A 52 18.63 -2.11 12.74
CA ALA A 52 18.33 -1.95 14.15
C ALA A 52 17.11 -2.77 14.63
N ALA A 53 16.21 -3.14 13.71
CA ALA A 53 15.06 -3.99 14.02
C ALA A 53 15.45 -5.46 14.26
N LEU A 54 16.52 -5.94 13.61
CA LEU A 54 16.96 -7.33 13.68
C LEU A 54 17.50 -7.71 15.06
N GLN A 55 17.10 -8.87 15.54
CA GLN A 55 17.64 -9.51 16.73
C GLN A 55 18.86 -10.39 16.38
N ARG A 56 19.57 -10.86 17.41
CA ARG A 56 20.76 -11.69 17.23
C ARG A 56 20.40 -13.01 16.53
N GLY A 57 21.01 -13.24 15.37
CA GLY A 57 20.80 -14.45 14.55
C GLY A 57 19.68 -14.33 13.51
N GLU A 58 18.90 -13.25 13.55
CA GLU A 58 17.91 -12.94 12.53
C GLU A 58 18.57 -12.38 11.28
N THR A 59 18.04 -12.73 10.10
CA THR A 59 18.55 -12.23 8.83
C THR A 59 17.41 -11.92 7.87
N ILE A 60 17.60 -10.86 7.09
CA ILE A 60 16.71 -10.49 5.99
C ILE A 60 17.51 -10.20 4.74
N ARG A 61 16.81 -10.28 3.60
CA ARG A 61 17.31 -9.88 2.30
C ARG A 61 16.26 -9.01 1.62
N ILE A 62 16.66 -7.80 1.25
CA ILE A 62 15.90 -6.94 0.34
C ILE A 62 15.98 -7.55 -1.05
N LEU A 63 14.81 -7.75 -1.65
CA LEU A 63 14.65 -8.30 -2.98
C LEU A 63 14.50 -7.18 -4.01
N GLN A 64 13.81 -6.11 -3.64
CA GLN A 64 13.54 -4.99 -4.53
C GLN A 64 13.17 -3.74 -3.75
N ILE A 65 13.67 -2.60 -4.21
CA ILE A 65 13.28 -1.25 -3.83
C ILE A 65 12.83 -0.54 -5.11
N LYS A 66 11.59 -0.08 -5.15
CA LYS A 66 11.06 0.62 -6.33
C LYS A 66 10.16 1.78 -5.96
N LYS A 67 10.05 2.73 -6.88
CA LYS A 67 9.00 3.73 -6.86
C LYS A 67 7.67 3.14 -7.36
N LYS A 68 6.56 3.48 -6.71
CA LYS A 68 5.21 3.11 -7.16
C LYS A 68 4.18 4.19 -6.75
N SER A 69 3.79 5.06 -7.70
CA SER A 69 2.95 6.28 -7.51
C SER A 69 3.46 7.17 -6.39
N ALA A 70 4.53 7.91 -6.67
CA ALA A 70 5.13 8.87 -5.76
C ALA A 70 5.69 8.31 -4.44
N THR A 71 5.45 7.05 -4.10
CA THR A 71 5.94 6.43 -2.87
C THR A 71 6.92 5.29 -3.13
N LEU A 72 7.69 4.96 -2.10
CA LEU A 72 8.58 3.83 -2.03
C LEU A 72 7.80 2.53 -1.88
N ARG A 73 8.35 1.43 -2.39
CA ARG A 73 7.96 0.05 -2.08
C ARG A 73 9.22 -0.77 -1.85
N VAL A 74 9.22 -1.52 -0.75
CA VAL A 74 10.34 -2.35 -0.33
C VAL A 74 9.85 -3.78 -0.20
N TYR A 75 10.46 -4.68 -0.95
CA TYR A 75 10.20 -6.11 -0.89
C TYR A 75 11.40 -6.77 -0.24
N TRP A 76 11.14 -7.57 0.78
CA TRP A 76 12.17 -8.29 1.52
C TRP A 76 11.65 -9.67 1.90
N ARG A 77 12.58 -10.57 2.25
CA ARG A 77 12.29 -11.87 2.85
C ARG A 77 13.31 -12.16 3.92
N GLY A 78 12.99 -13.00 4.88
CA GLY A 78 13.94 -13.43 5.90
C GLY A 78 13.32 -14.36 6.91
N ASP A 79 14.18 -14.95 7.74
CA ASP A 79 13.77 -15.73 8.89
C ASP A 79 13.90 -14.82 10.13
N VAL A 80 12.74 -14.32 10.58
CA VAL A 80 12.63 -13.30 11.61
C VAL A 80 11.40 -13.56 12.48
N THR A 81 11.48 -13.15 13.74
CA THR A 81 10.37 -13.24 14.67
C THR A 81 9.23 -12.27 14.27
N PRO A 82 7.97 -12.55 14.66
CA PRO A 82 6.85 -11.64 14.42
C PRO A 82 7.08 -10.21 14.95
N LEU A 83 7.81 -10.09 16.07
CA LEU A 83 8.20 -8.78 16.62
C LEU A 83 9.13 -8.01 15.66
N THR A 84 10.11 -8.69 15.08
CA THR A 84 11.01 -8.11 14.09
C THR A 84 10.28 -7.76 12.80
N ILE A 85 9.34 -8.61 12.34
CA ILE A 85 8.46 -8.30 11.19
C ILE A 85 7.73 -6.96 11.44
N ALA A 86 7.11 -6.79 12.61
CA ALA A 86 6.40 -5.56 12.96
C ALA A 86 7.31 -4.32 12.91
N ARG A 87 8.53 -4.43 13.43
CA ARG A 87 9.52 -3.34 13.40
C ARG A 87 10.01 -3.02 11.99
N ILE A 88 10.18 -4.02 11.13
CA ILE A 88 10.54 -3.82 9.72
C ILE A 88 9.38 -3.18 8.95
N HIS A 89 8.14 -3.58 9.22
CA HIS A 89 6.95 -2.96 8.65
C HIS A 89 6.84 -1.49 9.05
N GLU A 90 7.07 -1.15 10.32
CA GLU A 90 7.14 0.23 10.79
C GLU A 90 8.24 1.03 10.07
N ALA A 91 9.45 0.48 9.98
CA ALA A 91 10.57 1.12 9.27
C ALA A 91 10.24 1.38 7.79
N THR A 92 9.59 0.40 7.14
CA THR A 92 9.15 0.53 5.75
C THR A 92 8.09 1.60 5.62
N ALA A 93 7.06 1.59 6.48
CA ALA A 93 5.97 2.57 6.46
C ALA A 93 6.46 4.01 6.65
N VAL A 94 7.42 4.24 7.55
CA VAL A 94 8.07 5.55 7.72
C VAL A 94 8.80 5.97 6.44
N ALA A 95 9.54 5.05 5.79
CA ALA A 95 10.23 5.36 4.54
C ALA A 95 9.26 5.63 3.38
N GLU A 96 8.15 4.89 3.30
CA GLU A 96 7.07 5.14 2.33
C GLU A 96 6.45 6.52 2.55
N ALA A 97 6.14 6.87 3.81
CA ALA A 97 5.60 8.18 4.14
C ALA A 97 6.57 9.31 3.79
N ARG A 98 7.86 9.19 4.17
CA ARG A 98 8.90 10.15 3.80
C ARG A 98 9.03 10.32 2.30
N SER A 99 8.97 9.24 1.54
CA SER A 99 9.11 9.28 0.09
C SER A 99 7.97 10.06 -0.59
N ALA A 100 6.75 9.99 -0.05
CA ALA A 100 5.58 10.68 -0.57
C ALA A 100 5.73 12.21 -0.58
N CYS A 101 6.49 12.77 0.37
CA CYS A 101 6.77 14.20 0.50
C CYS A 101 8.25 14.57 0.23
N THR A 102 9.03 13.68 -0.42
CA THR A 102 10.43 13.93 -0.79
C THR A 102 10.61 13.97 -2.29
N CYS A 103 11.16 15.07 -2.80
CA CYS A 103 11.52 15.19 -4.21
C CYS A 103 12.47 14.06 -4.62
N GLU A 104 12.04 13.27 -5.61
CA GLU A 104 12.84 12.13 -6.08
C GLU A 104 14.16 12.56 -6.74
N VAL A 105 14.27 13.80 -7.23
CA VAL A 105 15.47 14.27 -7.94
C VAL A 105 16.54 14.77 -6.96
N CYS A 106 16.17 15.64 -6.01
CA CYS A 106 17.14 16.31 -5.13
C CYS A 106 16.97 16.04 -3.63
N GLY A 107 15.92 15.32 -3.21
CA GLY A 107 15.72 14.95 -1.80
C GLY A 107 15.16 16.05 -0.90
N THR A 108 14.92 17.26 -1.43
CA THR A 108 14.21 18.32 -0.69
C THR A 108 12.73 17.97 -0.54
N GLU A 109 12.00 18.73 0.28
CA GLU A 109 10.55 18.57 0.38
C GLU A 109 9.87 18.78 -0.97
N GLY A 110 8.83 18.00 -1.23
CA GLY A 110 8.10 18.04 -2.48
C GLY A 110 6.66 17.58 -2.35
N GLU A 111 5.89 17.90 -3.38
CA GLU A 111 4.47 17.62 -3.49
C GLU A 111 4.21 16.60 -4.61
N PRO A 112 3.09 15.87 -4.56
CA PRO A 112 2.71 14.95 -5.62
C PRO A 112 2.27 15.69 -6.88
N TYR A 113 2.81 15.28 -8.03
CA TYR A 113 2.41 15.73 -9.36
C TYR A 113 1.98 14.55 -10.22
N ASN A 114 0.99 14.77 -11.08
CA ASN A 114 0.58 13.85 -12.13
C ASN A 114 1.33 14.19 -13.43
N LEU A 115 2.22 13.30 -13.84
CA LEU A 115 2.96 13.39 -15.09
C LEU A 115 2.50 12.26 -16.01
N GLY A 116 1.60 12.56 -16.94
CA GLY A 116 1.14 11.60 -17.95
C GLY A 116 0.48 10.34 -17.36
N GLY A 117 -0.28 10.49 -16.27
CA GLY A 117 -0.93 9.39 -15.56
C GLY A 117 -0.05 8.71 -14.50
N ALA A 118 1.21 9.13 -14.36
CA ALA A 118 2.10 8.67 -13.29
C ALA A 118 2.20 9.71 -12.17
N CYS A 119 1.97 9.28 -10.93
CA CYS A 119 2.20 10.14 -9.77
C CYS A 119 3.69 10.16 -9.39
N ILE A 120 4.25 11.36 -9.22
CA ILE A 120 5.65 11.63 -8.90
C ILE A 120 5.75 12.67 -7.78
N THR A 121 6.74 12.58 -6.88
CA THR A 121 6.94 13.63 -5.87
C THR A 121 8.07 14.57 -6.28
N ARG A 122 7.80 15.87 -6.38
CA ARG A 122 8.77 16.89 -6.82
C ARG A 122 8.69 18.15 -5.97
N CYS A 123 9.83 18.81 -5.76
CA CYS A 123 9.85 20.16 -5.22
C CYS A 123 9.46 21.17 -6.31
N ALA A 124 9.16 22.41 -5.93
CA ALA A 124 8.81 23.47 -6.87
C ALA A 124 9.82 23.65 -8.02
N THR A 125 11.12 23.53 -7.73
CA THR A 125 12.20 23.64 -8.73
C THR A 125 12.20 22.49 -9.74
N HIS A 126 11.79 21.29 -9.33
CA HIS A 126 11.73 20.10 -10.18
C HIS A 126 10.29 19.73 -10.57
N ALA A 127 9.34 20.64 -10.37
CA ALA A 127 7.93 20.43 -10.67
C ALA A 127 7.76 20.03 -12.14
N ARG A 128 7.02 18.95 -12.36
CA ARG A 128 6.70 18.44 -13.70
C ARG A 128 5.33 17.79 -13.68
N GLY A 129 4.47 18.17 -14.61
CA GLY A 129 3.09 17.72 -14.66
C GLY A 129 2.15 18.61 -13.85
N GLU A 130 0.95 18.10 -13.60
CA GLU A 130 -0.10 18.81 -12.88
C GLU A 130 0.01 18.52 -11.38
N LEU A 131 -0.06 19.56 -10.55
CA LEU A 131 -0.06 19.37 -9.10
C LEU A 131 -1.29 18.54 -8.71
N VAL A 132 -1.08 17.49 -7.90
CA VAL A 132 -2.19 16.72 -7.33
C VAL A 132 -2.60 17.43 -6.04
N PRO A 133 -3.78 18.09 -6.01
CA PRO A 133 -4.20 18.80 -4.82
C PRO A 133 -4.39 17.81 -3.67
N ALA A 134 -3.76 18.09 -2.53
CA ALA A 134 -4.08 17.40 -1.30
C ALA A 134 -5.48 17.89 -0.84
N PRO A 135 -6.44 16.99 -0.57
CA PRO A 135 -7.66 17.41 0.10
C PRO A 135 -7.29 18.03 1.46
N PRO A 136 -7.98 19.08 1.90
CA PRO A 136 -7.69 19.72 3.19
C PRO A 136 -8.01 18.77 4.36
N GLY A 137 -7.09 18.67 5.34
CA GLY A 137 -7.25 17.91 6.59
C GLY A 137 -6.37 16.65 6.77
N PRO A 138 -6.29 15.72 5.79
CA PRO A 138 -5.45 14.53 5.88
C PRO A 138 -4.02 14.76 5.34
N GLU A 139 -3.46 15.97 5.43
CA GLU A 139 -2.10 16.19 4.94
C GLU A 139 -1.12 15.26 5.66
N ASN A 140 -0.35 14.48 4.89
CA ASN A 140 0.61 13.49 5.40
C ASN A 140 -0.01 12.39 6.29
N VAL A 141 -1.27 12.01 6.04
CA VAL A 141 -1.86 10.81 6.64
C VAL A 141 -1.58 9.59 5.76
N HIS A 142 -1.02 8.53 6.36
CA HIS A 142 -0.67 7.29 5.69
C HIS A 142 -1.40 6.11 6.32
N LEU A 143 -1.83 5.16 5.49
CA LEU A 143 -2.32 3.88 5.96
C LEU A 143 -1.13 2.97 6.27
N VAL A 144 -1.00 2.57 7.52
CA VAL A 144 0.13 1.79 8.04
C VAL A 144 -0.38 0.48 8.61
N ARG A 145 0.26 -0.63 8.24
CA ARG A 145 0.01 -1.93 8.86
C ARG A 145 0.76 -1.98 10.20
N VAL A 146 0.01 -2.11 11.28
CA VAL A 146 0.51 -2.24 12.66
C VAL A 146 0.20 -3.64 13.16
N ALA A 147 1.23 -4.31 13.67
CA ALA A 147 1.06 -5.62 14.30
C ALA A 147 0.37 -5.44 15.67
N THR A 148 -0.72 -6.18 15.89
CA THR A 148 -1.42 -6.24 17.17
C THR A 148 -1.45 -7.69 17.68
N PRO A 149 -1.61 -7.92 19.00
CA PRO A 149 -1.72 -9.28 19.52
C PRO A 149 -2.82 -10.07 18.78
N GLY A 150 -2.42 -11.09 18.03
CA GLY A 150 -3.31 -11.99 17.28
C GLY A 150 -3.69 -11.57 15.87
N ARG A 151 -3.32 -10.36 15.37
CA ARG A 151 -3.56 -9.94 13.96
C ARG A 151 -2.84 -8.66 13.56
N ASP A 152 -2.67 -8.45 12.26
CA ASP A 152 -2.30 -7.15 11.71
C ASP A 152 -3.54 -6.26 11.55
N ARG A 153 -3.40 -4.97 11.84
CA ARG A 153 -4.44 -3.95 11.60
C ARG A 153 -3.87 -2.85 10.72
N VAL A 154 -4.65 -2.33 9.78
CA VAL A 154 -4.32 -1.09 9.07
C VAL A 154 -4.89 0.10 9.84
N VAL A 155 -4.05 1.10 10.11
CA VAL A 155 -4.42 2.33 10.80
C VAL A 155 -3.98 3.54 9.99
N ALA A 156 -4.80 4.60 9.99
CA ALA A 156 -4.39 5.90 9.48
C ALA A 156 -3.49 6.58 10.51
N ARG A 157 -2.28 6.96 10.10
CA ARG A 157 -1.29 7.63 10.96
C ARG A 157 -0.75 8.88 10.31
N ARG A 158 -0.54 9.94 11.08
CA ARG A 158 0.04 11.19 10.56
C ARG A 158 1.56 11.13 10.61
N TYR A 159 2.21 11.38 9.48
CA TYR A 159 3.66 11.41 9.38
C TYR A 159 4.21 12.81 9.67
N ASP A 160 5.13 12.89 10.61
CA ASP A 160 5.94 14.07 10.91
C ASP A 160 7.28 13.95 10.17
N ARG A 161 7.46 14.83 9.18
CA ARG A 161 8.67 14.86 8.33
C ARG A 161 9.91 15.32 9.10
N GLU A 162 9.75 16.29 10.00
CA GLU A 162 10.85 16.88 10.75
C GLU A 162 11.40 15.87 11.75
N ALA A 163 10.51 15.21 12.49
CA ALA A 163 10.88 14.14 13.41
C ALA A 163 11.17 12.79 12.73
N ASP A 164 10.86 12.65 11.44
CA ASP A 164 10.99 11.43 10.63
C ASP A 164 10.33 10.20 11.29
N ARG A 165 9.10 10.38 11.76
CA ARG A 165 8.30 9.36 12.45
C ARG A 165 6.81 9.65 12.30
N PHE A 166 5.97 8.68 12.63
CA PHE A 166 4.55 8.95 12.82
C PHE A 166 4.32 9.68 14.14
N ALA A 167 3.45 10.69 14.13
CA ALA A 167 3.16 11.57 15.26
C ALA A 167 2.25 10.92 16.33
N ASP A 168 1.58 9.82 15.99
CA ASP A 168 0.68 9.13 16.92
C ASP A 168 1.50 8.30 17.92
N GLU A 169 1.38 8.65 19.21
CA GLU A 169 1.86 7.84 20.34
C GLU A 169 0.94 6.61 20.54
N ASP A 170 1.54 5.44 20.72
CA ASP A 170 1.00 4.14 21.17
C ASP A 170 -0.42 3.71 20.67
N PRO A 171 -0.59 2.56 19.97
CA PRO A 171 -1.85 2.15 19.32
C PRO A 171 -3.06 1.92 20.25
N THR A 172 -2.91 2.09 21.57
CA THR A 172 -3.97 1.89 22.57
C THR A 172 -5.03 3.00 22.59
N GLY A 173 -4.82 4.13 21.92
CA GLY A 173 -5.66 5.33 22.09
C GLY A 173 -6.88 5.49 21.18
N LEU A 174 -7.02 4.73 20.09
CA LEU A 174 -8.18 4.85 19.19
C LEU A 174 -9.02 3.56 19.20
N GLU A 175 -9.76 3.38 20.28
CA GLU A 175 -10.91 2.48 20.34
C GLU A 175 -12.03 3.03 19.45
N SER A 176 -11.94 2.78 18.15
CA SER A 176 -13.12 2.73 17.30
C SER A 176 -13.96 1.52 17.75
N LYS A 177 -15.04 1.78 18.49
CA LYS A 177 -16.02 0.81 18.99
C LYS A 177 -16.22 -0.36 18.02
N ARG A 178 -15.66 -1.50 18.37
CA ARG A 178 -15.84 -2.76 17.64
C ARG A 178 -17.13 -3.41 18.17
N ARG A 179 -18.11 -3.62 17.30
CA ARG A 179 -19.12 -4.67 17.53
C ARG A 179 -18.44 -6.01 17.22
N GLU A 180 -18.62 -6.99 18.09
CA GLU A 180 -18.08 -8.34 17.94
C GLU A 180 -18.65 -8.99 16.68
N THR A 181 -17.85 -9.11 15.62
CA THR A 181 -18.21 -9.88 14.43
C THR A 181 -17.66 -11.30 14.56
N ILE A 182 -18.54 -12.27 14.31
CA ILE A 182 -18.26 -13.71 14.28
C ILE A 182 -17.23 -13.98 13.17
N VAL A 183 -16.01 -14.38 13.55
CA VAL A 183 -14.95 -14.74 12.61
C VAL A 183 -15.34 -16.05 11.92
N THR A 184 -15.53 -16.02 10.61
CA THR A 184 -15.67 -17.23 9.78
C THR A 184 -14.37 -17.51 9.04
N GLU A 185 -14.03 -18.79 8.79
CA GLU A 185 -12.78 -19.19 8.08
C GLU A 185 -12.72 -18.72 6.60
N ASN A 186 -13.79 -18.11 6.08
CA ASN A 186 -13.87 -17.63 4.71
C ASN A 186 -13.92 -16.10 4.68
N TRP A 187 -12.81 -15.48 4.24
CA TRP A 187 -12.69 -14.02 4.18
C TRP A 187 -13.80 -13.33 3.38
N ARG A 188 -14.40 -14.02 2.40
CA ARG A 188 -15.51 -13.48 1.61
C ARG A 188 -16.77 -13.34 2.44
N VAL A 189 -17.06 -14.35 3.26
CA VAL A 189 -18.20 -14.34 4.17
C VAL A 189 -17.97 -13.32 5.28
N ASP A 190 -16.73 -13.23 5.80
CA ASP A 190 -16.32 -12.21 6.76
C ASP A 190 -16.51 -10.78 6.22
N LEU A 191 -16.06 -10.51 4.99
CA LEU A 191 -16.28 -9.23 4.31
C LEU A 191 -17.78 -8.93 4.15
N MET A 192 -18.55 -9.91 3.68
CA MET A 192 -20.00 -9.74 3.48
C MET A 192 -20.73 -9.44 4.79
N LEU A 193 -20.38 -10.15 5.87
CA LEU A 193 -20.95 -9.94 7.21
C LEU A 193 -20.51 -8.60 7.82
N THR A 194 -19.33 -8.11 7.46
CA THR A 194 -18.80 -6.81 7.92
C THR A 194 -19.51 -5.63 7.27
N HIS A 195 -19.98 -5.79 6.03
CA HIS A 195 -20.68 -4.75 5.27
C HIS A 195 -22.13 -5.15 4.92
N PRO A 196 -23.01 -5.38 5.91
CA PRO A 196 -24.36 -5.89 5.67
C PRO A 196 -25.25 -4.90 4.90
N ARG A 197 -24.84 -3.63 4.78
CA ARG A 197 -25.53 -2.65 3.93
C ARG A 197 -25.28 -2.89 2.44
N LEU A 198 -24.22 -3.60 2.06
CA LEU A 198 -23.79 -3.77 0.67
C LEU A 198 -24.05 -5.17 0.12
N PHE A 199 -24.27 -6.17 0.98
CA PHE A 199 -24.41 -7.57 0.58
C PHE A 199 -25.74 -8.16 1.03
N GLU A 200 -26.35 -8.98 0.17
CA GLU A 200 -27.54 -9.76 0.52
C GLU A 200 -27.14 -11.22 0.74
N ILE A 201 -26.99 -11.62 2.01
CA ILE A 201 -26.41 -12.90 2.39
C ILE A 201 -27.50 -13.97 2.53
N VAL A 202 -27.44 -15.01 1.70
CA VAL A 202 -28.19 -16.25 1.90
C VAL A 202 -27.50 -17.06 3.00
N GLN A 203 -28.13 -17.18 4.17
CA GLN A 203 -27.51 -17.72 5.38
C GLN A 203 -27.05 -19.19 5.23
N ASP A 204 -27.83 -20.00 4.51
CA ASP A 204 -27.56 -21.45 4.36
C ASP A 204 -26.52 -21.76 3.27
N ASP A 205 -26.34 -20.85 2.31
CA ASP A 205 -25.31 -20.97 1.27
C ASP A 205 -24.79 -19.59 0.84
N PRO A 206 -23.83 -19.02 1.60
CA PRO A 206 -23.30 -17.69 1.33
C PRO A 206 -22.70 -17.55 -0.08
N LYS A 207 -22.24 -18.63 -0.72
CA LYS A 207 -21.68 -18.60 -2.08
C LYS A 207 -22.74 -18.33 -3.15
N SER A 208 -24.01 -18.65 -2.86
CA SER A 208 -25.16 -18.39 -3.71
C SER A 208 -25.76 -16.98 -3.51
N SER A 209 -25.17 -16.17 -2.61
CA SER A 209 -25.58 -14.79 -2.35
C SER A 209 -25.28 -13.87 -3.53
N PHE A 210 -26.14 -12.89 -3.76
CA PHE A 210 -25.84 -11.80 -4.69
C PHE A 210 -24.66 -10.98 -4.16
N GLY A 211 -23.77 -10.58 -5.08
CA GLY A 211 -22.55 -9.87 -4.72
C GLY A 211 -21.45 -10.72 -4.09
N TYR A 212 -21.57 -12.06 -4.01
CA TYR A 212 -20.50 -12.90 -3.49
C TYR A 212 -19.17 -12.64 -4.24
N PRO A 213 -18.06 -12.31 -3.55
CA PRO A 213 -16.79 -11.96 -4.19
C PRO A 213 -16.16 -13.12 -4.97
N ASN A 214 -16.35 -13.16 -6.28
CA ASN A 214 -15.72 -14.13 -7.17
C ASN A 214 -14.39 -13.58 -7.74
N CYS A 215 -13.50 -13.20 -6.82
CA CYS A 215 -12.14 -12.72 -7.10
C CYS A 215 -11.13 -13.40 -6.17
N ALA A 216 -9.83 -13.30 -6.49
CA ALA A 216 -8.76 -13.88 -5.67
C ALA A 216 -8.64 -13.20 -4.29
N GLU A 217 -8.11 -13.89 -3.29
CA GLU A 217 -7.97 -13.37 -1.91
C GLU A 217 -7.09 -12.13 -1.80
N GLU A 218 -6.14 -11.94 -2.71
CA GLU A 218 -5.28 -10.75 -2.76
C GLU A 218 -6.05 -9.43 -3.01
N TRP A 219 -7.34 -9.55 -3.30
CA TRP A 219 -8.26 -8.44 -3.54
C TRP A 219 -9.07 -8.10 -2.30
N ARG A 220 -8.98 -8.90 -1.24
CA ARG A 220 -9.71 -8.70 0.00
C ARG A 220 -9.57 -7.27 0.49
N ASP A 221 -8.35 -6.81 0.69
CA ASP A 221 -8.08 -5.49 1.25
C ASP A 221 -8.59 -4.36 0.33
N ALA A 222 -8.41 -4.51 -0.99
CA ALA A 222 -8.90 -3.53 -1.95
C ALA A 222 -10.43 -3.48 -1.99
N LEU A 223 -11.08 -4.64 -1.82
CA LEU A 223 -12.53 -4.76 -1.83
C LEU A 223 -13.13 -4.27 -0.51
N GLU A 224 -12.46 -4.49 0.62
CA GLU A 224 -12.79 -3.90 1.92
C GLU A 224 -12.79 -2.38 1.83
N GLU A 225 -11.73 -1.77 1.29
CA GLU A 225 -11.64 -0.31 1.10
C GLU A 225 -12.75 0.23 0.19
N LEU A 226 -13.07 -0.49 -0.88
CA LEU A 226 -14.20 -0.13 -1.72
C LEU A 226 -15.52 -0.18 -0.93
N CYS A 227 -15.74 -1.22 -0.12
CA CYS A 227 -16.94 -1.34 0.70
C CYS A 227 -17.06 -0.18 1.71
N ILE A 228 -15.97 0.15 2.42
CA ILE A 228 -15.94 1.29 3.35
C ILE A 228 -16.26 2.59 2.62
N SER A 229 -15.66 2.81 1.44
CA SER A 229 -15.89 4.03 0.66
C SER A 229 -17.34 4.15 0.21
N ILE A 230 -17.97 3.06 -0.22
CA ILE A 230 -19.37 3.04 -0.64
C ILE A 230 -20.29 3.26 0.57
N GLU A 231 -20.08 2.57 1.69
CA GLU A 231 -20.89 2.76 2.90
C GLU A 231 -20.81 4.19 3.45
N THR A 232 -19.64 4.84 3.31
CA THR A 232 -19.45 6.25 3.69
C THR A 232 -20.15 7.20 2.73
N ALA A 233 -20.24 6.84 1.45
CA ALA A 233 -20.96 7.64 0.46
C ALA A 233 -22.48 7.54 0.60
N LEU A 234 -23.00 6.38 1.06
CA LEU A 234 -24.44 6.13 1.18
C LEU A 234 -25.10 6.96 2.27
N GLY A 235 -26.08 7.75 1.87
CA GLY A 235 -27.02 8.43 2.76
C GLY A 235 -27.84 7.45 3.62
N GLN A 236 -28.51 7.98 4.65
CA GLN A 236 -29.27 7.17 5.61
C GLN A 236 -30.46 6.43 4.98
N ASN A 237 -31.04 6.97 3.90
CA ASN A 237 -32.20 6.40 3.20
C ASN A 237 -31.83 5.82 1.81
N GLU A 238 -30.55 5.79 1.47
CA GLU A 238 -30.09 5.25 0.19
C GLU A 238 -29.85 3.75 0.32
N THR A 239 -30.20 3.03 -0.74
CA THR A 239 -30.02 1.58 -0.82
C THR A 239 -28.96 1.26 -1.86
N PHE A 240 -28.13 0.27 -1.57
CA PHE A 240 -27.11 -0.23 -2.47
C PHE A 240 -26.91 -1.70 -2.18
N LYS A 241 -26.77 -2.52 -3.20
CA LYS A 241 -26.39 -3.92 -3.07
C LYS A 241 -25.46 -4.28 -4.21
N TYR A 242 -24.37 -4.96 -3.88
CA TYR A 242 -23.61 -5.64 -4.91
C TYR A 242 -24.47 -6.72 -5.54
N PHE A 243 -24.68 -6.59 -6.84
CA PHE A 243 -25.34 -7.61 -7.63
C PHE A 243 -24.33 -8.69 -8.02
N LYS A 244 -23.12 -8.27 -8.43
CA LYS A 244 -22.08 -9.17 -8.89
C LYS A 244 -20.69 -8.57 -8.73
N ILE A 245 -19.78 -9.37 -8.17
CA ILE A 245 -18.36 -9.05 -8.09
C ILE A 245 -17.60 -10.19 -8.75
N THR A 246 -17.01 -9.93 -9.91
CA THR A 246 -16.26 -10.93 -10.67
C THR A 246 -14.92 -10.41 -11.14
N GLN A 247 -13.98 -11.32 -11.38
CA GLN A 247 -12.72 -11.00 -12.04
C GLN A 247 -12.78 -11.49 -13.49
N ARG A 248 -12.54 -10.59 -14.45
CA ARG A 248 -12.39 -10.93 -15.88
C ARG A 248 -11.09 -10.36 -16.39
N LEU A 249 -10.21 -11.23 -16.92
CA LEU A 249 -8.90 -10.84 -17.45
C LEU A 249 -8.05 -9.99 -16.48
N GLY A 250 -8.14 -10.27 -15.17
CA GLY A 250 -7.40 -9.51 -14.15
C GLY A 250 -7.98 -8.12 -13.83
N VAL A 251 -9.19 -7.83 -14.32
CA VAL A 251 -9.91 -6.57 -14.06
C VAL A 251 -11.14 -6.88 -13.21
N PRO A 252 -11.47 -6.06 -12.20
CA PRO A 252 -12.68 -6.26 -11.45
C PRO A 252 -13.87 -5.81 -12.28
N TRP A 253 -14.92 -6.61 -12.23
CA TRP A 253 -16.23 -6.23 -12.72
C TRP A 253 -17.17 -6.24 -11.54
N ILE A 254 -17.65 -5.05 -11.22
CA ILE A 254 -18.59 -4.80 -10.14
C ILE A 254 -19.87 -4.30 -10.78
N GLU A 255 -20.94 -5.04 -10.55
CA GLU A 255 -22.30 -4.65 -10.84
C GLU A 255 -23.00 -4.47 -9.50
N TRP A 256 -23.74 -3.38 -9.37
CA TRP A 256 -24.52 -3.05 -8.18
C TRP A 256 -25.89 -2.55 -8.60
N ASP A 257 -26.84 -2.67 -7.68
CA ASP A 257 -28.20 -2.18 -7.82
C ASP A 257 -28.57 -1.38 -6.57
N GLY A 258 -29.44 -0.39 -6.69
CA GLY A 258 -29.80 0.45 -5.56
C GLY A 258 -30.43 1.80 -5.91
N GLU A 259 -31.18 2.33 -4.95
CA GLU A 259 -31.74 3.68 -5.00
C GLU A 259 -30.77 4.66 -4.31
N VAL A 260 -29.96 5.34 -5.11
CA VAL A 260 -28.95 6.31 -4.67
C VAL A 260 -29.11 7.64 -5.40
N SER A 261 -28.73 8.75 -4.75
CA SER A 261 -28.69 10.07 -5.36
C SER A 261 -27.56 10.19 -6.40
N GLY A 262 -27.66 11.16 -7.30
CA GLY A 262 -26.62 11.41 -8.31
C GLY A 262 -25.23 11.71 -7.72
N ASP A 263 -25.19 12.40 -6.56
CA ASP A 263 -23.94 12.67 -5.85
C ASP A 263 -23.32 11.40 -5.28
N THR A 264 -24.15 10.49 -4.76
CA THR A 264 -23.70 9.18 -4.28
C THR A 264 -23.22 8.30 -5.43
N VAL A 265 -23.92 8.30 -6.59
CA VAL A 265 -23.45 7.61 -7.80
C VAL A 265 -22.05 8.10 -8.19
N ALA A 266 -21.82 9.41 -8.22
CA ALA A 266 -20.52 9.97 -8.58
C ALA A 266 -19.40 9.51 -7.63
N LYS A 267 -19.67 9.44 -6.33
CA LYS A 267 -18.72 8.94 -5.32
C LYS A 267 -18.47 7.44 -5.45
N ILE A 268 -19.51 6.65 -5.74
CA ILE A 268 -19.38 5.21 -5.99
C ILE A 268 -18.56 4.97 -7.27
N ASP A 269 -18.78 5.74 -8.33
CA ASP A 269 -18.02 5.65 -9.57
C ASP A 269 -16.55 6.03 -9.36
N GLU A 270 -16.28 7.06 -8.56
CA GLU A 270 -14.92 7.44 -8.18
C GLU A 270 -14.24 6.32 -7.38
N ALA A 271 -14.89 5.80 -6.35
CA ALA A 271 -14.38 4.68 -5.55
C ALA A 271 -14.12 3.44 -6.42
N SER A 272 -15.04 3.14 -7.35
CA SER A 272 -14.92 2.03 -8.30
C SER A 272 -13.77 2.23 -9.30
N ARG A 273 -13.53 3.46 -9.75
CA ARG A 273 -12.36 3.81 -10.59
C ARG A 273 -11.06 3.66 -9.82
N LEU A 274 -11.01 4.11 -8.56
CA LEU A 274 -9.83 3.96 -7.70
C LEU A 274 -9.54 2.48 -7.43
N PHE A 275 -10.57 1.68 -7.18
CA PHE A 275 -10.48 0.23 -7.09
C PHE A 275 -9.96 -0.41 -8.39
N GLY A 276 -10.54 -0.05 -9.54
CA GLY A 276 -10.08 -0.53 -10.85
C GLY A 276 -8.63 -0.14 -11.17
N ALA A 277 -8.21 1.07 -10.81
CA ALA A 277 -6.84 1.56 -10.97
C ALA A 277 -5.86 0.84 -10.02
N PHE A 278 -6.26 0.59 -8.78
CA PHE A 278 -5.50 -0.22 -7.82
C PHE A 278 -5.26 -1.63 -8.35
N VAL A 279 -6.27 -2.19 -8.97
CA VAL A 279 -6.30 -3.56 -9.45
C VAL A 279 -5.52 -3.78 -10.74
N LEU A 280 -5.69 -2.92 -11.76
CA LEU A 280 -4.88 -3.00 -13.00
C LEU A 280 -3.38 -2.86 -12.68
N ARG A 281 -3.08 -2.22 -11.55
CA ARG A 281 -1.75 -2.01 -11.00
C ARG A 281 -1.24 -3.16 -10.11
N SER A 282 -2.09 -4.13 -9.78
CA SER A 282 -1.76 -5.40 -9.12
C SER A 282 -1.68 -6.55 -10.12
N SER A 283 -2.56 -6.62 -11.12
CA SER A 283 -2.54 -7.65 -12.18
C SER A 283 -1.33 -7.55 -13.13
N ARG A 284 -0.73 -6.36 -13.29
CA ARG A 284 0.56 -6.19 -13.99
C ARG A 284 1.78 -6.65 -13.18
N LEU A 285 1.63 -6.95 -11.89
CA LEU A 285 2.72 -7.44 -11.03
C LEU A 285 2.92 -8.96 -11.13
N ASP A 286 1.93 -9.68 -11.68
CA ASP A 286 1.90 -11.15 -11.73
C ASP A 286 2.23 -11.72 -13.13
N GLY A 287 2.78 -10.88 -14.01
CA GLY A 287 3.26 -11.26 -15.34
C GLY A 287 4.44 -12.24 -15.27
N ARG A 288 4.16 -13.50 -14.96
CA ARG A 288 4.97 -14.62 -15.46
C ARG A 288 4.84 -14.61 -16.97
N GLU A 289 5.90 -14.22 -17.66
CA GLU A 289 6.10 -14.63 -19.06
C GLU A 289 5.93 -16.15 -19.12
N LYS A 290 4.84 -16.62 -19.74
CA LYS A 290 4.84 -17.98 -20.26
C LYS A 290 5.86 -17.99 -21.40
N PRO A 291 6.84 -18.91 -21.41
CA PRO A 291 7.69 -19.05 -22.57
C PRO A 291 6.81 -19.41 -23.76
N LEU A 292 6.95 -18.65 -24.84
CA LEU A 292 6.45 -19.02 -26.16
C LEU A 292 7.03 -20.40 -26.51
N ARG A 293 6.15 -21.37 -26.69
CA ARG A 293 6.39 -22.55 -27.53
C ARG A 293 5.42 -22.50 -28.68
#